data_AF-A0A817LT09-F1
#
_entry.id   AF-A0A817LT09-F1
#
_cell.length_a   1.000
_cell.length_b   1.000
_cell.length_c   1.000
_cell.angle_alpha   90.00
_cell.angle_beta   90.00
_cell.angle_gamma   90.00
#
_symmetry.space_group_name_H-M   'P 1'
#
loop_
_entity.id
_entity.type
_entity.pdbx_description
1 polymer ?
#
loop_
_entity_poly.entity_id
_entity_poly.type
_entity_poly.pdbx_seq_one_letter_code
_entity_poly.pdbx_strand_id
1 'polypeptide(L)'
;RMIHISSTNTNSSDILCTLLNTIDLNRHRSSNNYRYSIPVLRFATCLFILAGIYVYEYIRLNLKFILPSIQTVKKYYTDNPFSEAKLHFKESKNYLDSIGCQFIFLSEDCSAIIPKIEYDSTLNTFNGFVTPLLEGIPIENAFNYKSFEQLKLAIETKTRAKLVNVHLIQPIYDHTLDLAPPPSVLAAYGTDNKLTSIDIVKKWIMIYQELFSRNIRVLGFSADGDPKYLRSMRIALNFFVKTQTLNINNNKLSFTINIPSSWSTWHFLNRTQLFLCMQDGIHLCCKIRNRLLSKSTKLKMGSYNV
;
A
#
# COMPACT_ATOMS: atom_id res chain seq x y z
N ARG A 1 -34.94 39.49 -5.48
CA ARG A 1 -35.60 38.40 -4.72
C ARG A 1 -34.57 37.84 -3.75
N MET A 2 -34.71 38.16 -2.46
CA MET A 2 -33.85 37.62 -1.39
C MET A 2 -34.04 36.12 -1.27
N ILE A 3 -32.95 35.37 -1.13
CA ILE A 3 -32.99 34.01 -0.61
C ILE A 3 -32.33 34.06 0.76
N HIS A 4 -33.18 34.01 1.79
CA HIS A 4 -32.79 33.63 3.13
C HIS A 4 -32.53 32.12 3.11
N ILE A 5 -31.31 31.70 3.44
CA ILE A 5 -31.06 30.33 3.88
C ILE A 5 -30.47 30.43 5.28
N SER A 6 -31.32 30.16 6.27
CA SER A 6 -30.91 29.88 7.64
C SER A 6 -31.43 28.50 8.01
N SER A 7 -30.53 27.53 8.13
CA SER A 7 -30.36 26.72 9.35
C SER A 7 -29.51 25.47 9.06
N THR A 8 -28.34 25.44 9.71
CA THR A 8 -27.76 24.31 10.47
C THR A 8 -27.31 23.03 9.77
N ASN A 9 -26.05 22.66 10.09
CA ASN A 9 -25.34 21.39 9.92
C ASN A 9 -24.81 21.03 8.52
N THR A 10 -23.58 21.47 8.20
CA THR A 10 -22.74 20.78 7.21
C THR A 10 -21.25 20.91 7.56
N ASN A 11 -20.71 19.94 8.31
CA ASN A 11 -19.25 19.79 8.48
C ASN A 11 -18.61 18.98 7.34
N SER A 12 -19.23 19.05 6.16
CA SER A 12 -18.71 18.66 4.86
C SER A 12 -18.86 19.91 3.99
N SER A 13 -17.75 20.59 3.70
CA SER A 13 -17.77 21.71 2.76
C SER A 13 -18.32 21.20 1.44
N ASP A 14 -19.49 21.68 1.03
CA ASP A 14 -20.04 21.34 -0.27
C ASP A 14 -19.01 21.71 -1.35
N ILE A 15 -18.48 20.69 -2.02
CA ILE A 15 -17.47 20.87 -3.07
C ILE A 15 -18.06 21.73 -4.19
N LEU A 16 -19.37 21.65 -4.44
CA LEU A 16 -20.06 22.49 -5.40
C LEU A 16 -19.99 23.96 -4.99
N CYS A 17 -20.33 24.29 -3.74
CA CYS A 17 -20.16 25.65 -3.23
C CYS A 17 -18.70 26.13 -3.34
N THR A 18 -17.74 25.25 -3.06
CA THR A 18 -16.30 25.60 -3.17
C THR A 18 -15.90 25.90 -4.62
N LEU A 19 -16.40 25.13 -5.58
CA LEU A 19 -16.17 25.36 -7.01
C LEU A 19 -16.85 26.64 -7.49
N LEU A 20 -18.10 26.91 -7.09
CA LEU A 20 -18.83 28.14 -7.42
C LEU A 20 -18.10 29.39 -6.87
N ASN A 21 -17.67 29.34 -5.61
CA ASN A 21 -16.88 30.42 -5.01
C ASN A 21 -15.55 30.63 -5.75
N THR A 22 -14.93 29.55 -6.25
CA THR A 22 -13.68 29.64 -7.03
C THR A 22 -13.92 30.36 -8.36
N ILE A 23 -15.05 30.10 -9.03
CA ILE A 23 -15.45 30.83 -10.24
C ILE A 23 -15.58 32.31 -9.95
N ASP A 24 -16.34 32.67 -8.92
CA ASP A 24 -16.60 34.08 -8.58
C ASP A 24 -15.32 34.84 -8.21
N LEU A 25 -14.37 34.17 -7.54
CA LEU A 25 -13.07 34.77 -7.23
C LEU A 25 -12.19 34.95 -8.47
N ASN A 26 -12.18 33.98 -9.39
CA ASN A 26 -11.27 33.97 -10.53
C ASN A 26 -11.82 34.73 -11.74
N ARG A 27 -13.14 34.90 -11.89
CA ARG A 27 -13.75 35.63 -13.02
C ARG A 27 -13.26 37.07 -13.14
N HIS A 28 -12.87 37.68 -12.02
CA HIS A 28 -12.39 39.05 -11.92
C HIS A 28 -10.87 39.17 -11.98
N ARG A 29 -10.15 38.05 -12.07
CA ARG A 29 -8.69 38.03 -12.10
C ARG A 29 -8.19 37.85 -13.52
N SER A 30 -6.99 38.36 -13.78
CA SER A 30 -6.28 38.00 -15.00
C SER A 30 -5.92 36.51 -14.99
N SER A 31 -5.81 35.89 -16.16
CA SER A 31 -5.54 34.47 -16.34
C SER A 31 -4.28 33.97 -15.60
N ASN A 32 -3.28 34.85 -15.44
CA ASN A 32 -2.03 34.54 -14.74
C ASN A 32 -2.16 34.58 -13.20
N ASN A 33 -3.28 35.06 -12.67
CA ASN A 33 -3.49 35.30 -11.25
C ASN A 33 -4.62 34.45 -10.64
N TYR A 34 -5.12 33.44 -11.36
CA TYR A 34 -6.10 32.52 -10.79
C TYR A 34 -5.55 31.83 -9.55
N ARG A 35 -6.39 31.70 -8.52
CA ARG A 35 -6.05 30.98 -7.29
C ARG A 35 -7.09 29.91 -7.04
N TYR A 36 -6.62 28.78 -6.54
CA TYR A 36 -7.42 27.60 -6.27
C TYR A 36 -7.20 27.18 -4.82
N SER A 37 -8.27 26.87 -4.12
CA SER A 37 -8.18 26.34 -2.76
C SER A 37 -7.70 24.88 -2.77
N ILE A 38 -7.21 24.39 -1.63
CA ILE A 38 -6.73 23.00 -1.49
C ILE A 38 -7.80 21.97 -1.90
N PRO A 39 -9.10 22.10 -1.53
CA PRO A 39 -10.13 21.17 -2.00
C PRO A 39 -10.26 21.13 -3.53
N VAL A 40 -10.16 22.28 -4.21
CA VAL A 40 -10.23 22.35 -5.68
C VAL A 40 -9.00 21.72 -6.33
N LEU A 41 -7.81 21.96 -5.77
CA LEU A 41 -6.58 21.32 -6.24
C LEU A 41 -6.66 19.79 -6.10
N ARG A 42 -7.14 19.28 -4.96
CA ARG A 42 -7.36 17.84 -4.75
C ARG A 42 -8.36 17.26 -5.73
N PHE A 43 -9.53 17.90 -5.89
CA PHE A 43 -10.54 17.48 -6.87
C PHE A 43 -9.98 17.45 -8.29
N ALA A 44 -9.27 18.51 -8.70
CA ALA A 44 -8.65 18.61 -10.01
C ALA A 44 -7.58 17.52 -10.24
N THR A 45 -6.75 17.23 -9.24
CA THR A 45 -5.77 16.13 -9.30
C THR A 45 -6.45 14.78 -9.43
N CYS A 46 -7.50 14.50 -8.65
CA CYS A 46 -8.27 13.25 -8.77
C CYS A 46 -8.90 13.12 -10.16
N LEU A 47 -9.53 14.18 -10.66
CA LEU A 47 -10.12 14.19 -12.00
C LEU A 47 -9.06 13.97 -13.08
N PHE A 48 -7.90 14.61 -12.97
CA PHE A 48 -6.77 14.44 -13.88
C PHE A 48 -6.24 13.00 -13.91
N ILE A 49 -6.10 12.37 -12.74
CA ILE A 49 -5.61 10.99 -12.60
C ILE A 49 -6.63 9.98 -13.14
N LEU A 50 -7.91 10.13 -12.76
CA LEU A 50 -8.96 9.14 -13.07
C LEU A 50 -9.50 9.26 -14.49
N ALA A 51 -9.72 10.49 -14.97
CA ALA A 51 -10.31 10.73 -16.29
C ALA A 51 -9.25 10.90 -17.40
N GLY A 52 -7.99 11.14 -17.02
CA GLY A 52 -6.89 11.39 -17.94
C GLY A 52 -6.84 12.81 -18.48
N ILE A 53 -5.71 13.13 -19.13
CA ILE A 53 -5.38 14.50 -19.56
C ILE A 53 -6.40 15.11 -20.54
N TYR A 54 -6.92 14.32 -21.48
CA TYR A 54 -7.83 14.83 -22.51
C TYR A 54 -9.20 15.20 -21.95
N VAL A 55 -9.75 14.35 -21.08
CA VAL A 55 -11.03 14.65 -20.42
C VAL A 55 -10.87 15.82 -19.47
N TYR A 56 -9.77 15.86 -18.72
CA TYR A 56 -9.46 16.98 -17.83
C TYR A 56 -9.40 18.31 -18.59
N GLU A 57 -8.66 18.37 -19.70
CA GLU A 57 -8.56 19.59 -20.52
C GLU A 57 -9.88 19.98 -21.18
N TYR A 58 -10.63 19.00 -21.67
CA TYR A 58 -11.97 19.25 -22.23
C TYR A 58 -12.86 19.94 -21.18
N ILE A 59 -12.93 19.41 -19.96
CA ILE A 59 -13.73 20.01 -18.88
C ILE A 59 -13.18 21.39 -18.52
N ARG A 60 -11.86 21.54 -18.35
CA ARG A 60 -11.23 22.83 -17.98
C ARG A 60 -11.50 23.94 -19.00
N LEU A 61 -11.49 23.62 -20.29
CA LEU A 61 -11.73 24.60 -21.35
C LEU A 61 -13.20 25.01 -21.45
N ASN A 62 -14.13 24.07 -21.20
CA ASN A 62 -15.57 24.34 -21.23
C ASN A 62 -16.08 24.98 -19.93
N LEU A 63 -15.47 24.67 -18.78
CA LEU A 63 -15.80 25.21 -17.47
C LEU A 63 -14.72 26.20 -17.00
N LYS A 64 -14.74 27.40 -17.59
CA LYS A 64 -13.76 28.46 -17.28
C LYS A 64 -13.74 28.77 -15.77
N PHE A 65 -12.56 29.12 -15.27
CA PHE A 65 -12.30 29.55 -13.88
C PHE A 65 -12.39 28.46 -12.79
N ILE A 66 -13.03 27.32 -13.07
CA ILE A 66 -13.22 26.21 -12.13
C ILE A 66 -11.93 25.45 -11.89
N LEU A 67 -11.28 25.00 -12.99
CA LEU A 67 -10.19 24.04 -12.91
C LEU A 67 -8.82 24.69 -13.18
N PRO A 68 -7.78 24.33 -12.41
CA PRO A 68 -6.41 24.80 -12.60
C PRO A 68 -5.79 24.29 -13.92
N SER A 69 -4.75 24.96 -14.39
CA SER A 69 -3.97 24.50 -15.55
C SER A 69 -3.28 23.16 -15.26
N ILE A 70 -2.98 22.38 -16.31
CA ILE A 70 -2.20 21.13 -16.17
C ILE A 70 -0.90 21.36 -15.41
N GLN A 71 -0.18 22.46 -15.69
CA GLN A 71 1.08 22.78 -14.99
C GLN A 71 0.86 22.94 -13.48
N THR A 72 -0.23 23.59 -13.09
CA THR A 72 -0.59 23.77 -11.67
C THR A 72 -0.95 22.44 -11.03
N VAL A 73 -1.73 21.59 -11.71
CA VAL A 73 -2.07 20.23 -11.22
C VAL A 73 -0.82 19.37 -11.09
N LYS A 74 0.05 19.37 -12.10
CA LYS A 74 1.31 18.62 -12.09
C LYS A 74 2.20 19.06 -10.95
N LYS A 75 2.37 20.38 -10.75
CA LYS A 75 3.13 20.93 -9.63
C LYS A 75 2.58 20.45 -8.28
N TYR A 76 1.27 20.62 -8.07
CA TYR A 76 0.63 20.19 -6.84
C TYR A 76 0.74 18.67 -6.60
N TYR A 77 0.67 17.87 -7.67
CA TYR A 77 0.88 16.42 -7.63
C TYR A 77 2.33 16.06 -7.28
N THR A 78 3.32 16.76 -7.84
CA THR A 78 4.74 16.50 -7.60
C THR A 78 5.25 17.00 -6.25
N ASP A 79 4.53 17.89 -5.57
CA ASP A 79 4.95 18.45 -4.28
C ASP A 79 4.89 17.42 -3.12
N ASN A 80 4.29 16.24 -3.34
CA ASN A 80 4.26 15.14 -2.35
C ASN A 80 4.54 13.78 -3.02
N PRO A 81 5.77 13.54 -3.52
CA PRO A 81 6.10 12.30 -4.20
C PRO A 81 6.10 11.14 -3.21
N PHE A 82 5.64 9.97 -3.67
CA PHE A 82 5.87 8.71 -2.96
C PHE A 82 7.37 8.40 -3.01
N SER A 83 7.99 8.13 -1.86
CA SER A 83 9.43 7.87 -1.78
C SER A 83 9.71 6.36 -1.85
N GLU A 84 10.60 5.94 -2.75
CA GLU A 84 11.02 4.53 -2.81
C GLU A 84 11.63 4.10 -1.46
N ALA A 85 11.37 2.86 -1.04
CA ALA A 85 11.90 2.26 0.18
C ALA A 85 11.45 2.88 1.51
N LYS A 86 10.67 3.97 1.48
CA LYS A 86 10.13 4.60 2.68
C LYS A 86 8.92 3.87 3.21
N LEU A 87 8.91 3.65 4.52
CA LEU A 87 7.74 3.12 5.25
C LEU A 87 6.90 4.28 5.77
N HIS A 88 5.74 4.49 5.14
CA HIS A 88 4.85 5.63 5.35
C HIS A 88 3.94 5.50 6.60
N PHE A 89 4.50 5.08 7.74
CA PHE A 89 3.71 4.82 8.95
C PHE A 89 2.89 6.02 9.45
N LYS A 90 3.44 7.24 9.33
CA LYS A 90 2.76 8.47 9.78
C LYS A 90 1.60 8.80 8.88
N GLU A 91 1.81 8.72 7.57
CA GLU A 91 0.80 8.98 6.55
C GLU A 91 -0.32 7.95 6.64
N SER A 92 0.00 6.66 6.86
CA SER A 92 -0.98 5.62 7.11
C SER A 92 -1.80 5.88 8.38
N LYS A 93 -1.17 6.34 9.48
CA LYS A 93 -1.91 6.70 10.72
C LYS A 93 -2.88 7.85 10.46
N ASN A 94 -2.42 8.92 9.80
CA ASN A 94 -3.27 10.07 9.49
C ASN A 94 -4.46 9.67 8.62
N TYR A 95 -4.24 8.78 7.64
CA TYR A 95 -5.30 8.25 6.80
C TYR A 95 -6.32 7.45 7.61
N LEU A 96 -5.86 6.47 8.39
CA LEU A 96 -6.71 5.62 9.22
C LEU A 96 -7.53 6.42 10.24
N ASP A 97 -6.94 7.45 10.86
CA ASP A 97 -7.65 8.37 11.77
C ASP A 97 -8.75 9.15 11.05
N SER A 98 -8.48 9.60 9.82
CA SER A 98 -9.46 10.38 9.04
C SER A 98 -10.71 9.58 8.69
N ILE A 99 -10.62 8.25 8.68
CA ILE A 99 -11.74 7.34 8.43
C ILE A 99 -12.21 6.62 9.70
N GLY A 100 -11.68 6.98 10.88
CA GLY A 100 -12.06 6.37 12.17
C GLY A 100 -11.73 4.88 12.28
N CYS A 101 -10.72 4.39 11.56
CA CYS A 101 -10.35 2.97 11.52
C CYS A 101 -9.04 2.72 12.29
N GLN A 102 -8.99 1.64 13.06
CA GLN A 102 -7.77 1.21 13.78
C GLN A 102 -7.33 -0.21 13.44
N PHE A 103 -8.18 -0.99 12.79
CA PHE A 103 -7.91 -2.39 12.45
C PHE A 103 -7.55 -2.51 10.98
N ILE A 104 -6.49 -3.24 10.67
CA ILE A 104 -6.02 -3.39 9.30
C ILE A 104 -5.60 -4.82 9.00
N PHE A 105 -5.54 -5.13 7.70
CA PHE A 105 -4.82 -6.27 7.14
C PHE A 105 -3.70 -5.75 6.23
N LEU A 106 -2.56 -6.41 6.23
CA LEU A 106 -1.42 -6.05 5.38
C LEU A 106 -1.30 -7.01 4.21
N SER A 107 -1.12 -6.51 3.00
CA SER A 107 -0.86 -7.34 1.82
C SER A 107 0.52 -7.04 1.25
N GLU A 108 1.28 -8.08 0.94
CA GLU A 108 2.59 -7.99 0.29
C GLU A 108 2.57 -8.76 -1.03
N ASP A 109 2.97 -8.09 -2.12
CA ASP A 109 3.15 -8.73 -3.41
C ASP A 109 4.26 -8.07 -4.24
N CYS A 110 4.73 -8.77 -5.28
CA CYS A 110 5.71 -8.27 -6.24
C CYS A 110 5.08 -8.10 -7.61
N SER A 111 5.30 -6.95 -8.25
CA SER A 111 4.90 -6.71 -9.64
C SER A 111 6.11 -6.46 -10.54
N ALA A 112 6.03 -6.89 -11.80
CA ALA A 112 7.08 -6.64 -12.78
C ALA A 112 7.09 -5.18 -13.24
N ILE A 113 8.28 -4.61 -13.39
CA ILE A 113 8.49 -3.23 -13.84
C ILE A 113 9.48 -3.18 -14.99
N ILE A 114 9.42 -2.11 -15.78
CA ILE A 114 10.44 -1.80 -16.78
C ILE A 114 11.69 -1.32 -16.04
N PRO A 115 12.85 -2.00 -16.17
CA PRO A 115 14.05 -1.61 -15.43
C PRO A 115 14.59 -0.27 -15.94
N LYS A 116 14.43 0.77 -15.12
CA LYS A 116 14.86 2.13 -15.43
C LYS A 116 15.47 2.74 -14.19
N ILE A 117 16.59 3.45 -14.37
CA ILE A 117 17.20 4.26 -13.32
C ILE A 117 16.71 5.69 -13.52
N GLU A 118 16.17 6.29 -12.48
CA GLU A 118 15.69 7.68 -12.49
C GLU A 118 16.34 8.45 -11.35
N TYR A 119 16.67 9.72 -11.61
CA TYR A 119 17.22 10.62 -10.60
C TYR A 119 16.08 11.39 -9.92
N ASP A 120 16.01 11.29 -8.61
CA ASP A 120 15.14 12.12 -7.77
C ASP A 120 15.92 13.34 -7.29
N SER A 121 15.62 14.50 -7.87
CA SER A 121 16.26 15.76 -7.52
C SER A 121 15.87 16.29 -6.14
N THR A 122 14.77 15.81 -5.56
CA THR A 122 14.28 16.26 -4.24
C THR A 122 15.13 15.64 -3.14
N LEU A 123 15.45 14.35 -3.28
CA LEU A 123 16.22 13.58 -2.30
C LEU A 123 17.70 13.46 -2.68
N ASN A 124 18.08 13.89 -3.88
CA ASN A 124 19.40 13.69 -4.47
C ASN A 124 19.80 12.20 -4.46
N THR A 125 18.91 11.36 -4.99
CA THR A 125 19.06 9.90 -5.01
C THR A 125 18.77 9.32 -6.39
N PHE A 126 19.29 8.13 -6.65
CA PHE A 126 18.99 7.36 -7.85
C PHE A 126 18.08 6.17 -7.52
N ASN A 127 16.89 6.17 -8.10
CA ASN A 127 15.86 5.15 -7.91
C ASN A 127 15.94 4.08 -9.02
N GLY A 128 15.42 2.89 -8.76
CA GLY A 128 15.32 1.80 -9.77
C GLY A 128 16.45 0.76 -9.77
N PHE A 129 17.38 0.83 -8.81
CA PHE A 129 18.24 -0.31 -8.47
C PHE A 129 17.51 -1.26 -7.51
N VAL A 130 18.01 -2.49 -7.36
CA VAL A 130 17.53 -3.41 -6.30
C VAL A 130 17.85 -2.80 -4.95
N THR A 131 16.82 -2.45 -4.18
CA THR A 131 16.96 -1.80 -2.87
C THR A 131 17.67 -2.73 -1.89
N PRO A 132 18.75 -2.28 -1.22
CA PRO A 132 19.40 -3.08 -0.19
C PRO A 132 18.48 -3.17 1.03
N LEU A 133 18.54 -4.32 1.70
CA LEU A 133 17.72 -4.61 2.87
C LEU A 133 18.60 -4.83 4.09
N LEU A 134 18.20 -4.27 5.22
CA LEU A 134 18.75 -4.58 6.53
C LEU A 134 17.69 -5.35 7.31
N GLU A 135 17.95 -6.63 7.62
CA GLU A 135 16.99 -7.50 8.33
C GLU A 135 15.61 -7.59 7.67
N GLY A 136 15.59 -7.55 6.33
CA GLY A 136 14.37 -7.55 5.53
C GLY A 136 13.72 -6.17 5.36
N ILE A 137 14.21 -5.14 6.05
CA ILE A 137 13.69 -3.77 5.95
C ILE A 137 14.41 -3.03 4.81
N PRO A 138 13.68 -2.38 3.88
CA PRO A 138 14.31 -1.60 2.83
C PRO A 138 15.03 -0.38 3.40
N ILE A 139 16.24 -0.11 2.89
CA ILE A 139 17.03 1.06 3.30
C ILE A 139 16.62 2.24 2.40
N GLU A 140 16.03 3.25 3.02
CA GLU A 140 15.68 4.52 2.38
C GLU A 140 16.91 5.22 1.82
N ASN A 141 16.77 5.84 0.64
CA ASN A 141 17.81 6.69 0.04
C ASN A 141 19.19 6.01 -0.11
N ALA A 142 19.21 4.68 -0.26
CA ALA A 142 20.44 3.89 -0.27
C ALA A 142 21.44 4.27 -1.39
N PHE A 143 20.95 4.94 -2.44
CA PHE A 143 21.71 5.26 -3.65
C PHE A 143 21.91 6.78 -3.80
N ASN A 144 22.46 7.40 -2.75
CA ASN A 144 22.94 8.78 -2.78
C ASN A 144 24.42 8.79 -3.22
N TYR A 145 24.67 9.18 -4.47
CA TYR A 145 26.02 9.26 -5.03
C TYR A 145 26.45 10.71 -5.13
N LYS A 146 27.65 11.01 -4.61
CA LYS A 146 28.20 12.37 -4.54
C LYS A 146 29.08 12.73 -5.74
N SER A 147 29.43 11.76 -6.58
CA SER A 147 30.25 11.98 -7.77
C SER A 147 29.80 11.11 -8.95
N PHE A 148 30.19 11.52 -10.15
CA PHE A 148 29.91 10.78 -11.37
C PHE A 148 30.56 9.40 -11.37
N GLU A 149 31.76 9.27 -10.81
CA GLU A 149 32.52 8.02 -10.70
C GLU A 149 31.79 7.02 -9.80
N GLN A 150 31.21 7.48 -8.68
CA GLN A 150 30.39 6.64 -7.81
C GLN A 150 29.13 6.14 -8.54
N LEU A 151 28.46 7.03 -9.28
CA LEU A 151 27.30 6.68 -10.09
C LEU A 151 27.68 5.69 -11.20
N LYS A 152 28.78 5.93 -11.91
CA LYS A 152 29.28 5.04 -12.97
C LYS A 152 29.56 3.65 -12.43
N LEU A 153 30.32 3.57 -11.33
CA LEU A 153 30.59 2.31 -10.65
C LEU A 153 29.29 1.62 -10.21
N ALA A 154 28.31 2.37 -9.71
CA ALA A 154 27.02 1.81 -9.34
C ALA A 154 26.24 1.25 -10.54
N ILE A 155 26.21 1.95 -11.67
CA ILE A 155 25.54 1.47 -12.89
C ILE A 155 26.17 0.18 -13.40
N GLU A 156 27.49 0.04 -13.26
CA GLU A 156 28.26 -1.14 -13.70
C GLU A 156 28.12 -2.32 -12.73
N THR A 157 27.98 -2.07 -11.43
CA THR A 157 28.05 -3.12 -10.39
C THR A 157 26.71 -3.47 -9.75
N LYS A 158 25.76 -2.53 -9.68
CA LYS A 158 24.45 -2.74 -9.04
C LYS A 158 23.44 -3.28 -10.02
N THR A 159 22.59 -4.19 -9.54
CA THR A 159 21.51 -4.76 -10.34
C THR A 159 20.34 -3.78 -10.43
N ARG A 160 19.82 -3.56 -11.64
CA ARG A 160 18.58 -2.82 -11.86
C ARG A 160 17.38 -3.66 -11.41
N ALA A 161 16.44 -3.03 -10.70
CA ALA A 161 15.23 -3.71 -10.26
C ALA A 161 14.36 -4.09 -11.48
N LYS A 162 13.89 -5.33 -11.50
CA LYS A 162 12.92 -5.84 -12.47
C LYS A 162 11.54 -6.05 -11.86
N LEU A 163 11.48 -5.99 -10.54
CA LEU A 163 10.28 -6.17 -9.74
C LEU A 163 10.20 -5.03 -8.73
N VAL A 164 8.98 -4.61 -8.40
CA VAL A 164 8.68 -3.77 -7.26
C VAL A 164 7.92 -4.59 -6.24
N ASN A 165 8.40 -4.64 -4.99
CA ASN A 165 7.66 -5.21 -3.88
C ASN A 165 6.82 -4.11 -3.24
N VAL A 166 5.53 -4.36 -3.07
CA VAL A 166 4.56 -3.38 -2.56
C VAL A 166 3.90 -3.92 -1.30
N HIS A 167 3.82 -3.07 -0.28
CA HIS A 167 3.11 -3.30 0.98
C HIS A 167 1.88 -2.43 1.00
N LEU A 168 0.70 -3.05 1.08
CA LEU A 168 -0.58 -2.37 1.17
C LEU A 168 -1.18 -2.54 2.55
N ILE A 169 -1.75 -1.46 3.07
CA ILE A 169 -2.62 -1.46 4.24
C ILE A 169 -4.05 -1.47 3.75
N GLN A 170 -4.79 -2.51 4.09
CA GLN A 170 -6.23 -2.61 3.88
C GLN A 170 -6.95 -2.33 5.19
N PRO A 171 -7.70 -1.22 5.32
CA PRO A 171 -8.53 -0.99 6.50
C PRO A 171 -9.61 -2.08 6.60
N ILE A 172 -9.81 -2.56 7.83
CA ILE A 172 -10.92 -3.43 8.20
C ILE A 172 -11.97 -2.53 8.82
N TYR A 173 -13.06 -2.35 8.10
CA TYR A 173 -14.11 -1.40 8.41
C TYR A 173 -15.41 -2.14 8.73
N ASP A 174 -16.25 -1.52 9.54
CA ASP A 174 -17.58 -2.05 9.81
C ASP A 174 -18.49 -1.82 8.59
N HIS A 175 -19.32 -2.81 8.27
CA HIS A 175 -20.27 -2.79 7.16
C HIS A 175 -21.34 -1.69 7.27
N THR A 176 -21.35 -0.93 8.38
CA THR A 176 -22.18 0.27 8.55
C THR A 176 -21.73 1.45 7.68
N LEU A 177 -20.55 1.38 7.05
CA LEU A 177 -20.13 2.34 6.02
C LEU A 177 -20.62 1.87 4.66
N ASP A 178 -21.31 2.75 3.93
CA ASP A 178 -21.83 2.48 2.57
C ASP A 178 -20.72 2.17 1.55
N LEU A 179 -19.46 2.51 1.84
CA LEU A 179 -18.33 2.31 0.96
C LEU A 179 -17.10 1.80 1.72
N ALA A 180 -16.46 0.78 1.17
CA ALA A 180 -15.17 0.31 1.63
C ALA A 180 -14.10 1.41 1.49
N PRO A 181 -13.37 1.78 2.57
CA PRO A 181 -12.23 2.66 2.45
C PRO A 181 -11.14 1.99 1.58
N PRO A 182 -10.51 2.75 0.67
CA PRO A 182 -9.49 2.21 -0.21
C PRO A 182 -8.24 1.76 0.57
N PRO A 183 -7.47 0.80 0.04
CA PRO A 183 -6.17 0.49 0.59
C PRO A 183 -5.19 1.65 0.40
N SER A 184 -4.21 1.75 1.28
CA SER A 184 -3.10 2.71 1.17
C SER A 184 -1.77 2.01 1.05
N VAL A 185 -0.83 2.54 0.26
CA VAL A 185 0.52 2.00 0.15
C VAL A 185 1.33 2.35 1.39
N LEU A 186 1.86 1.34 2.08
CA LEU A 186 2.78 1.51 3.20
C LEU A 186 4.23 1.68 2.73
N ALA A 187 4.65 0.86 1.77
CA ALA A 187 5.99 0.94 1.18
C ALA A 187 5.99 0.32 -0.22
N ALA A 188 6.87 0.81 -1.08
CA ALA A 188 7.19 0.19 -2.35
C ALA A 188 8.69 0.35 -2.64
N TYR A 189 9.33 -0.72 -3.11
CA TYR A 189 10.78 -0.71 -3.35
C TYR A 189 11.22 -1.74 -4.41
N GLY A 190 12.30 -1.43 -5.13
CA GLY A 190 12.87 -2.31 -6.13
C GLY A 190 13.45 -3.59 -5.52
N THR A 191 13.16 -4.74 -6.12
CA THR A 191 13.65 -6.05 -5.64
C THR A 191 14.10 -6.95 -6.77
N ASP A 192 14.96 -7.91 -6.44
CA ASP A 192 15.30 -9.06 -7.29
C ASP A 192 14.62 -10.36 -6.82
N ASN A 193 13.66 -10.24 -5.91
CA ASN A 193 12.90 -11.34 -5.32
C ASN A 193 13.71 -12.32 -4.44
N LYS A 194 14.96 -12.02 -4.11
CA LYS A 194 15.85 -12.95 -3.36
C LYS A 194 15.71 -12.90 -1.83
N LEU A 195 14.73 -12.15 -1.30
CA LEU A 195 14.46 -12.15 0.15
C LEU A 195 14.26 -13.57 0.67
N THR A 196 14.88 -13.87 1.82
CA THR A 196 14.65 -15.15 2.50
C THR A 196 13.37 -15.10 3.33
N SER A 197 12.86 -16.27 3.71
CA SER A 197 11.72 -16.35 4.62
C SER A 197 11.97 -15.72 5.98
N ILE A 198 13.23 -15.72 6.45
CA ILE A 198 13.59 -15.10 7.72
C ILE A 198 13.51 -13.58 7.61
N ASP A 199 14.02 -13.00 6.51
CA ASP A 199 13.95 -11.57 6.25
C ASP A 199 12.49 -11.08 6.18
N ILE A 200 11.62 -11.86 5.52
CA ILE A 200 10.19 -11.56 5.44
C ILE A 200 9.55 -11.54 6.84
N VAL A 201 9.83 -12.55 7.69
CA VAL A 201 9.27 -12.59 9.05
C VAL A 201 9.79 -11.44 9.90
N LYS A 202 11.09 -11.12 9.84
CA LYS A 202 11.66 -9.96 10.55
C LYS A 202 10.97 -8.67 10.12
N LYS A 203 10.75 -8.49 8.82
CA LYS A 203 10.00 -7.35 8.27
C LYS A 203 8.58 -7.28 8.80
N TRP A 204 7.83 -8.38 8.77
CA TRP A 204 6.45 -8.41 9.28
C TRP A 204 6.40 -8.08 10.77
N ILE A 205 7.32 -8.60 11.59
CA ILE A 205 7.39 -8.30 13.02
C ILE A 205 7.68 -6.81 13.26
N MET A 206 8.63 -6.23 12.55
CA MET A 206 8.96 -4.81 12.67
C MET A 206 7.75 -3.93 12.29
N ILE A 207 7.12 -4.20 11.14
CA ILE A 207 5.93 -3.47 10.68
C ILE A 207 4.80 -3.60 11.71
N TYR A 208 4.56 -4.80 12.23
CA TYR A 208 3.57 -5.05 13.27
C TYR A 208 3.82 -4.21 14.52
N GLN A 209 5.06 -4.18 15.03
CA GLN A 209 5.44 -3.43 16.22
C GLN A 209 5.33 -1.92 16.02
N GLU A 210 5.79 -1.40 14.88
CA GLU A 210 5.70 0.02 14.53
C GLU A 210 4.24 0.49 14.40
N LEU A 211 3.36 -0.32 13.81
CA LEU A 211 1.94 0.01 13.71
C LEU A 211 1.25 -0.09 15.08
N PHE A 212 1.59 -1.10 15.88
CA PHE A 212 1.05 -1.25 17.23
C PHE A 212 1.39 -0.05 18.13
N SER A 213 2.63 0.44 18.08
CA SER A 213 3.06 1.62 18.85
C SER A 213 2.31 2.90 18.45
N ARG A 214 1.70 2.93 17.26
CA ARG A 214 0.85 4.01 16.76
C ARG A 214 -0.65 3.74 16.97
N ASN A 215 -1.01 2.79 17.82
CA ASN A 215 -2.40 2.37 18.06
C ASN A 215 -3.14 1.89 16.80
N ILE A 216 -2.41 1.25 15.87
CA ILE A 216 -2.97 0.54 14.74
C ILE A 216 -2.85 -0.97 15.03
N ARG A 217 -3.96 -1.70 14.90
CA ARG A 217 -4.06 -3.14 15.16
C ARG A 217 -3.99 -3.91 13.85
N VAL A 218 -2.87 -4.57 13.62
CA VAL A 218 -2.68 -5.47 12.48
C VAL A 218 -3.31 -6.81 12.80
N LEU A 219 -4.38 -7.18 12.08
CA LEU A 219 -5.04 -8.48 12.25
C LEU A 219 -4.27 -9.60 11.56
N GLY A 220 -3.61 -9.31 10.44
CA GLY A 220 -2.89 -10.31 9.69
C GLY A 220 -2.12 -9.77 8.49
N PHE A 221 -1.34 -10.69 7.90
CA PHE A 221 -0.58 -10.50 6.68
C PHE A 221 -1.10 -11.44 5.59
N SER A 222 -1.24 -10.93 4.38
CA SER A 222 -1.49 -11.70 3.16
C SER A 222 -0.34 -11.59 2.19
N ALA A 223 -0.02 -12.70 1.54
CA ALA A 223 0.97 -12.75 0.48
C ALA A 223 0.66 -13.87 -0.51
N ASP A 224 1.37 -13.87 -1.63
CA ASP A 224 1.28 -14.95 -2.61
C ASP A 224 1.81 -16.29 -2.05
N GLY A 225 1.43 -17.40 -2.67
CA GLY A 225 1.87 -18.74 -2.32
C GLY A 225 3.23 -19.12 -2.89
N ASP A 226 4.17 -18.18 -2.98
CA ASP A 226 5.58 -18.49 -3.25
C ASP A 226 6.19 -19.28 -2.08
N PRO A 227 7.15 -20.20 -2.34
CA PRO A 227 7.75 -21.01 -1.28
C PRO A 227 8.31 -20.21 -0.11
N LYS A 228 8.89 -19.02 -0.38
CA LYS A 228 9.45 -18.16 0.67
C LYS A 228 8.37 -17.59 1.58
N TYR A 229 7.24 -17.11 1.04
CA TYR A 229 6.13 -16.56 1.82
C TYR A 229 5.43 -17.66 2.60
N LEU A 230 5.17 -18.82 1.99
CA LEU A 230 4.59 -19.98 2.69
C LEU A 230 5.47 -20.42 3.86
N ARG A 231 6.79 -20.44 3.67
CA ARG A 231 7.73 -20.73 4.77
C ARG A 231 7.74 -19.61 5.82
N SER A 232 7.62 -18.34 5.44
CA SER A 232 7.47 -17.22 6.39
C SER A 232 6.21 -17.35 7.24
N MET A 233 5.06 -17.62 6.63
CA MET A 233 3.79 -17.84 7.33
C MET A 233 3.90 -19.01 8.31
N ARG A 234 4.55 -20.11 7.90
CA ARG A 234 4.81 -21.24 8.80
C ARG A 234 5.66 -20.88 10.01
N ILE A 235 6.73 -20.11 9.80
CA ILE A 235 7.59 -19.64 10.89
C ILE A 235 6.84 -18.68 11.81
N ALA A 236 6.10 -17.72 11.25
CA ALA A 236 5.36 -16.71 12.00
C ALA A 236 4.25 -17.33 12.87
N LEU A 237 3.51 -18.32 12.35
CA LEU A 237 2.38 -18.96 13.03
C LEU A 237 2.78 -20.20 13.86
N ASN A 238 4.08 -20.51 13.94
CA ASN A 238 4.63 -21.73 14.54
C ASN A 238 4.01 -23.02 13.99
N PHE A 239 3.76 -23.05 12.67
CA PHE A 239 3.10 -24.16 11.99
C PHE A 239 4.12 -25.13 11.38
N PHE A 240 4.22 -26.33 11.96
CA PHE A 240 5.16 -27.39 11.57
C PHE A 240 6.64 -26.96 11.57
N VAL A 241 7.08 -26.26 12.63
CA VAL A 241 8.47 -25.85 12.83
C VAL A 241 9.01 -26.53 14.09
N LYS A 242 10.15 -27.23 13.98
CA LYS A 242 10.75 -28.00 15.10
C LYS A 242 11.51 -27.11 16.11
N THR A 243 12.06 -25.99 15.65
CA THR A 243 12.89 -25.08 16.43
C THR A 243 12.53 -23.65 16.04
N GLN A 244 11.92 -22.92 16.97
CA GLN A 244 11.56 -21.52 16.75
C GLN A 244 12.79 -20.66 17.08
N THR A 245 13.37 -20.00 16.07
CA THR A 245 14.49 -19.07 16.26
C THR A 245 14.03 -17.67 16.66
N LEU A 246 12.74 -17.36 16.51
CA LEU A 246 12.13 -16.08 16.84
C LEU A 246 11.19 -16.28 18.03
N ASN A 247 11.47 -15.64 19.17
CA ASN A 247 10.58 -15.65 20.31
C ASN A 247 9.39 -14.72 20.04
N ILE A 248 8.40 -15.23 19.30
CA ILE A 248 7.21 -14.48 18.87
C ILE A 248 6.17 -14.37 20.01
N ASN A 249 6.36 -15.08 21.12
CA ASN A 249 5.46 -15.05 22.26
C ASN A 249 5.73 -13.84 23.17
N ASN A 250 5.15 -12.70 22.81
CA ASN A 250 5.05 -11.56 23.72
C ASN A 250 3.61 -11.46 24.26
N ASN A 251 3.40 -11.85 25.52
CA ASN A 251 2.06 -11.99 26.14
C ASN A 251 1.19 -10.72 26.10
N LYS A 252 1.77 -9.53 25.86
CA LYS A 252 1.02 -8.26 25.76
C LYS A 252 0.47 -7.96 24.37
N LEU A 253 0.99 -8.62 23.32
CA LEU A 253 0.66 -8.34 21.92
C LEU A 253 -0.14 -9.45 21.26
N SER A 254 -0.18 -10.64 21.86
CA SER A 254 -0.92 -11.77 21.32
C SER A 254 -2.43 -11.63 21.57
N PHE A 255 -3.21 -12.25 20.67
CA PHE A 255 -4.63 -12.50 20.87
C PHE A 255 -4.88 -14.01 20.89
N THR A 256 -5.99 -14.39 21.51
CA THR A 256 -6.43 -15.78 21.60
C THR A 256 -7.65 -15.99 20.72
N ILE A 257 -7.57 -16.97 19.83
CA ILE A 257 -8.67 -17.38 18.96
C ILE A 257 -9.44 -18.51 19.64
N ASN A 258 -10.74 -18.33 19.79
CA ASN A 258 -11.65 -19.38 20.20
C ASN A 258 -11.92 -20.31 19.02
N ILE A 259 -11.17 -21.42 18.96
CA ILE A 259 -11.36 -22.45 17.95
C ILE A 259 -12.57 -23.32 18.36
N PRO A 260 -13.61 -23.45 17.52
CA PRO A 260 -14.71 -24.39 17.77
C PRO A 260 -14.19 -25.81 18.00
N SER A 261 -14.77 -26.53 18.97
CA SER A 261 -14.39 -27.92 19.25
C SER A 261 -14.52 -28.83 18.03
N SER A 262 -15.49 -28.56 17.15
CA SER A 262 -15.68 -29.29 15.89
C SER A 262 -14.52 -29.14 14.89
N TRP A 263 -13.65 -28.14 15.08
CA TRP A 263 -12.51 -27.87 14.20
C TRP A 263 -11.22 -28.49 14.73
N SER A 264 -11.21 -29.02 15.96
CA SER A 264 -9.98 -29.48 16.63
C SER A 264 -9.27 -30.63 15.91
N THR A 265 -9.96 -31.36 15.03
CA THR A 265 -9.40 -32.49 14.27
C THR A 265 -8.66 -32.07 13.00
N TRP A 266 -8.90 -30.87 12.48
CA TRP A 266 -8.31 -30.39 11.23
C TRP A 266 -7.73 -28.96 11.30
N HIS A 267 -7.91 -28.27 12.42
CA HIS A 267 -7.27 -26.99 12.70
C HIS A 267 -5.96 -27.20 13.48
N PHE A 268 -4.85 -26.74 12.91
CA PHE A 268 -3.51 -27.02 13.41
C PHE A 268 -2.75 -25.78 13.93
N LEU A 269 -3.36 -24.59 13.87
CA LEU A 269 -2.72 -23.37 14.39
C LEU A 269 -2.84 -23.31 15.91
N ASN A 270 -1.82 -22.73 16.56
CA ASN A 270 -1.91 -22.42 17.99
C ASN A 270 -3.02 -21.39 18.22
N ARG A 271 -3.75 -21.50 19.34
CA ARG A 271 -4.82 -20.57 19.72
C ARG A 271 -4.30 -19.16 19.95
N THR A 272 -3.08 -19.03 20.44
CA THR A 272 -2.46 -17.74 20.74
C THR A 272 -1.53 -17.35 19.61
N GLN A 273 -1.79 -16.18 19.00
CA GLN A 273 -1.08 -15.68 17.82
C GLN A 273 -0.81 -14.18 17.98
N LEU A 274 0.22 -13.64 17.32
CA LEU A 274 0.42 -12.19 17.20
C LEU A 274 -0.45 -11.58 16.11
N PHE A 275 -0.58 -12.29 14.99
CA PHE A 275 -1.32 -11.91 13.78
C PHE A 275 -1.69 -13.19 13.00
N LEU A 276 -2.66 -13.08 12.11
CA LEU A 276 -3.03 -14.14 11.17
C LEU A 276 -2.16 -14.09 9.90
N CYS A 277 -2.04 -15.21 9.19
CA CYS A 277 -1.53 -15.20 7.83
C CYS A 277 -2.56 -15.79 6.87
N MET A 278 -2.72 -15.15 5.71
CA MET A 278 -3.61 -15.62 4.65
C MET A 278 -2.86 -15.68 3.32
N GLN A 279 -3.12 -16.71 2.53
CA GLN A 279 -2.67 -16.75 1.15
C GLN A 279 -3.76 -16.12 0.27
N ASP A 280 -3.38 -15.55 -0.87
CA ASP A 280 -4.33 -15.20 -1.92
C ASP A 280 -5.17 -16.44 -2.34
N GLY A 281 -6.48 -16.36 -2.09
CA GLY A 281 -7.45 -17.40 -2.40
C GLY A 281 -7.63 -17.62 -3.90
N ILE A 282 -7.49 -16.59 -4.74
CA ILE A 282 -7.60 -16.71 -6.19
C ILE A 282 -6.44 -17.55 -6.72
N HIS A 283 -5.22 -17.28 -6.25
CA HIS A 283 -4.05 -18.07 -6.62
C HIS A 283 -4.16 -19.52 -6.13
N LEU A 284 -4.73 -19.76 -4.95
CA LEU A 284 -4.99 -21.11 -4.46
C LEU A 284 -5.99 -21.85 -5.37
N CYS A 285 -7.11 -21.22 -5.73
CA CYS A 285 -8.10 -21.78 -6.66
C CYS A 285 -7.48 -22.10 -8.02
N CYS A 286 -6.66 -21.19 -8.57
CA CYS A 286 -5.94 -21.41 -9.82
C CYS A 286 -4.98 -22.59 -9.74
N LYS A 287 -4.24 -22.74 -8.63
CA LYS A 287 -3.34 -23.89 -8.39
C LYS A 287 -4.10 -25.20 -8.32
N ILE A 288 -5.23 -25.24 -7.59
CA ILE A 288 -6.10 -26.43 -7.51
C ILE A 288 -6.65 -26.78 -8.88
N ARG A 289 -7.21 -25.81 -9.62
CA ARG A 289 -7.72 -26.01 -10.98
C ARG A 289 -6.65 -26.59 -11.89
N ASN A 290 -5.47 -25.97 -11.94
CA ASN A 290 -4.38 -26.43 -12.81
C ASN A 290 -3.92 -27.85 -12.43
N ARG A 291 -3.98 -28.20 -11.15
CA ARG A 291 -3.63 -29.54 -10.67
C ARG A 291 -4.68 -30.58 -11.06
N LEU A 292 -5.97 -30.27 -10.92
CA LEU A 292 -7.07 -31.15 -11.34
C LEU A 292 -7.08 -31.40 -12.85
N LEU A 293 -6.67 -30.41 -13.65
CA LEU A 293 -6.59 -30.53 -15.11
C LEU A 293 -5.28 -31.17 -15.60
N SER A 294 -4.30 -31.37 -14.71
CA SER A 294 -3.00 -31.90 -15.07
C SER A 294 -3.04 -33.42 -15.21
N LYS A 295 -2.84 -33.93 -16.44
CA LYS A 295 -2.70 -35.37 -16.70
C LYS A 295 -1.43 -35.98 -16.10
N SER A 296 -0.43 -35.16 -15.79
CA SER A 296 0.89 -35.62 -15.33
C SER A 296 0.96 -35.81 -13.82
N THR A 297 -0.03 -35.35 -13.05
CA THR A 297 0.14 -35.31 -11.60
C THR A 297 -1.14 -35.59 -10.82
N LYS A 298 -1.19 -36.78 -10.20
CA LYS A 298 -2.30 -37.18 -9.32
C LYS A 298 -2.38 -36.28 -8.10
N LEU A 299 -3.57 -35.79 -7.78
CA LEU A 299 -3.86 -35.03 -6.59
C LEU A 299 -4.46 -35.95 -5.52
N LYS A 300 -3.68 -36.23 -4.47
CA LYS A 300 -4.18 -37.02 -3.36
C LYS A 300 -4.93 -36.12 -2.39
N MET A 301 -6.24 -36.31 -2.26
CA MET A 301 -7.10 -35.64 -1.27
C MET A 301 -7.57 -36.67 -0.25
N GLY A 302 -6.89 -36.73 0.90
CA GLY A 302 -7.14 -37.77 1.90
C GLY A 302 -6.85 -39.17 1.36
N SER A 303 -7.87 -40.03 1.32
CA SER A 303 -7.81 -41.38 0.76
C SER A 303 -8.04 -41.42 -0.77
N TYR A 304 -8.48 -40.33 -1.38
CA TYR A 304 -8.83 -40.27 -2.80
C TYR A 304 -7.66 -39.81 -3.66
N ASN A 305 -7.51 -40.42 -4.83
CA ASN A 305 -6.62 -39.94 -5.89
C ASN A 305 -7.49 -39.32 -6.99
N VAL A 306 -7.40 -38.01 -7.12
CA VAL A 306 -8.06 -37.22 -8.18
C VAL A 306 -7.06 -36.94 -9.29
#